data_AF-I2FQY6-F1
#
_entry.id   AF-I2FQY6-F1
#
_cell.length_a   1.000
_cell.length_b   1.000
_cell.length_c   1.000
_cell.angle_alpha   90.00
_cell.angle_beta   90.00
_cell.angle_gamma   90.00
#
_symmetry.space_group_name_H-M   'P 1'
#
loop_
_entity.id
_entity.type
_entity.pdbx_description
1 polymer ?
#
loop_
_entity_poly.entity_id
_entity_poly.type
_entity_poly.pdbx_seq_one_letter_code
_entity_poly.pdbx_strand_id
1 'polypeptide(L)'
;MSRLYLRLPSMPSFHHAITSFLGFMDLKIGASILTLFALFNKTAGIYGILAVFQGGTFSQVALYVYSIATIVLFLWGLKGISDEEAQHVLTYAHLFTLDHMVSTFWTLLFTFNWWYFTPHDGQPTTNQSSHQTGLMDLIETIESQYRTPEQMAQLHHDKLTPEQRKISAQRIWKEEKDFSAAVLILGWLVKIYFALVLYSYALHLRHGTYRALPLSKASSNSAATRSGAGRSEYRYHPVVEQEELENWSDDGEADGDAQAAKGNGTTT
;
A
#
# COMPACT_ATOMS: atom_id res chain seq x y z
N MET A 1 10.77 -20.66 53.04
CA MET A 1 9.89 -21.07 51.93
C MET A 1 10.03 -20.07 50.80
N SER A 2 10.74 -20.43 49.73
CA SER A 2 11.04 -19.54 48.61
C SER A 2 9.84 -19.49 47.68
N ARG A 3 9.20 -18.31 47.55
CA ARG A 3 8.14 -18.11 46.55
C ARG A 3 8.78 -18.00 45.17
N LEU A 4 8.71 -19.06 44.38
CA LEU A 4 8.97 -18.99 42.95
C LEU A 4 7.87 -18.14 42.30
N TYR A 5 8.25 -16.97 41.79
CA TYR A 5 7.41 -16.21 40.88
C TYR A 5 7.58 -16.77 39.48
N LEU A 6 6.55 -17.46 39.00
CA LEU A 6 6.46 -17.92 37.63
C LEU A 6 6.21 -16.69 36.74
N ARG A 7 7.28 -16.13 36.16
CA ARG A 7 7.19 -15.05 35.18
C ARG A 7 6.67 -15.66 33.88
N LEU A 8 5.36 -15.56 33.67
CA LEU A 8 4.75 -15.96 32.39
C LEU A 8 5.45 -15.20 31.25
N PRO A 9 5.76 -15.87 30.12
CA PRO A 9 6.28 -15.18 28.95
C PRO A 9 5.30 -14.09 28.51
N SER A 10 5.79 -12.91 28.14
CA SER A 10 4.95 -11.87 27.55
C SER A 10 4.45 -12.35 26.19
N MET A 11 3.24 -12.90 26.15
CA MET A 11 2.57 -13.16 24.89
C MET A 11 2.37 -11.80 24.19
N PRO A 12 2.67 -11.68 22.88
CA PRO A 12 2.39 -10.45 22.15
C PRO A 12 0.88 -10.22 22.18
N SER A 13 0.45 -9.30 23.05
CA SER A 13 -0.95 -8.89 23.14
C SER A 13 -1.40 -8.31 21.79
N PHE A 14 -2.66 -8.50 21.41
CA PHE A 14 -3.27 -7.85 20.24
C PHE A 14 -3.06 -6.32 20.25
N HIS A 15 -2.93 -5.75 21.45
CA HIS A 15 -2.54 -4.34 21.65
C HIS A 15 -1.20 -3.96 21.00
N HIS A 16 -0.23 -4.86 20.89
CA HIS A 16 1.02 -4.61 20.18
C HIS A 16 0.82 -4.54 18.66
N ALA A 17 -0.02 -5.41 18.09
CA ALA A 17 -0.29 -5.41 16.65
C ALA A 17 -1.01 -4.14 16.15
N ILE A 18 -1.69 -3.42 17.06
CA ILE A 18 -2.34 -2.14 16.79
C ILE A 18 -1.51 -0.94 17.24
N THR A 19 -0.34 -1.12 17.85
CA THR A 19 0.57 -0.03 18.27
C THR A 19 1.93 -0.09 17.59
N SER A 20 2.18 -1.15 16.81
CA SER A 20 3.35 -1.33 15.98
C SER A 20 3.02 -2.17 14.75
N PHE A 21 3.81 -2.02 13.69
CA PHE A 21 3.69 -2.84 12.50
C PHE A 21 4.39 -4.19 12.71
N LEU A 22 3.65 -5.28 12.48
CA LEU A 22 4.06 -6.68 12.71
C LEU A 22 4.62 -6.98 14.12
N GLY A 23 4.40 -6.10 15.10
CA GLY A 23 4.92 -6.25 16.45
C GLY A 23 6.32 -5.67 16.68
N PHE A 24 7.08 -5.30 15.64
CA PHE A 24 8.49 -4.91 15.76
C PHE A 24 8.92 -3.67 14.97
N MET A 25 8.05 -3.10 14.12
CA MET A 25 8.33 -1.89 13.35
C MET A 25 7.42 -0.72 13.75
N ASP A 26 7.88 0.50 13.50
CA ASP A 26 7.06 1.72 13.63
C ASP A 26 5.85 1.69 12.68
N LEU A 27 4.71 2.21 13.13
CA LEU A 27 3.47 2.34 12.35
C LEU A 27 3.68 3.19 11.09
N LYS A 28 4.49 4.26 11.14
CA LYS A 28 4.77 5.10 9.95
C LYS A 28 5.50 4.31 8.87
N ILE A 29 6.52 3.55 9.29
CA ILE A 29 7.31 2.70 8.38
C ILE A 29 6.40 1.61 7.80
N GLY A 30 5.60 0.96 8.65
CA GLY A 30 4.60 -0.01 8.22
C GLY A 30 3.64 0.58 7.18
N ALA A 31 2.92 1.64 7.53
CA ALA A 31 1.98 2.32 6.64
C ALA A 31 2.62 2.69 5.27
N SER A 32 3.88 3.13 5.28
CA SER A 32 4.64 3.44 4.06
C SER A 32 4.91 2.20 3.21
N ILE A 33 5.49 1.14 3.81
CA ILE A 33 5.79 -0.13 3.11
C ILE A 33 4.51 -0.74 2.53
N LEU A 34 3.43 -0.76 3.31
CA LEU A 34 2.15 -1.31 2.90
C LEU A 34 1.55 -0.54 1.72
N THR A 35 1.60 0.79 1.78
CA THR A 35 1.12 1.68 0.71
C THR A 35 1.97 1.51 -0.55
N LEU A 36 3.29 1.37 -0.43
CA LEU A 36 4.18 1.10 -1.57
C LEU A 36 3.92 -0.27 -2.20
N PHE A 37 3.70 -1.30 -1.39
CA PHE A 37 3.34 -2.62 -1.90
C PHE A 37 1.99 -2.60 -2.63
N ALA A 38 1.00 -1.91 -2.06
CA ALA A 38 -0.30 -1.73 -2.70
C ALA A 38 -0.17 -0.94 -4.02
N LEU A 39 0.64 0.12 -4.04
CA LEU A 39 0.95 0.90 -5.24
C LEU A 39 1.61 0.02 -6.32
N PHE A 40 2.60 -0.80 -5.95
CA PHE A 40 3.24 -1.74 -6.86
C PHE A 40 2.21 -2.72 -7.45
N ASN A 41 1.33 -3.26 -6.60
CA ASN A 41 0.23 -4.11 -7.05
C ASN A 41 -0.73 -3.40 -8.03
N LYS A 42 -0.97 -2.09 -7.88
CA LYS A 42 -1.76 -1.31 -8.85
C LYS A 42 -1.02 -1.11 -10.16
N THR A 43 0.30 -0.89 -10.12
CA THR A 43 1.14 -0.77 -11.33
C THR A 43 1.25 -2.07 -12.12
N ALA A 44 1.25 -3.23 -11.45
CA ALA A 44 1.15 -4.52 -12.14
C ALA A 44 -0.12 -4.63 -13.00
N GLY A 45 -1.22 -3.99 -12.57
CA GLY A 45 -2.45 -3.87 -13.34
C GLY A 45 -2.32 -3.06 -14.64
N ILE A 46 -1.32 -2.17 -14.76
CA ILE A 46 -1.05 -1.41 -16.00
C ILE A 46 -0.67 -2.37 -17.13
N TYR A 47 0.15 -3.38 -16.84
CA TYR A 47 0.50 -4.41 -17.83
C TYR A 47 -0.72 -5.23 -18.29
N GLY A 48 -1.78 -5.29 -17.46
CA GLY A 48 -3.05 -5.89 -17.82
C GLY A 48 -3.81 -5.16 -18.93
N ILE A 49 -3.51 -3.88 -19.20
CA ILE A 49 -4.10 -3.15 -20.35
C ILE A 49 -3.74 -3.83 -21.68
N LEU A 50 -2.62 -4.57 -21.75
CA LEU A 50 -2.29 -5.34 -22.94
C LEU A 50 -3.39 -6.36 -23.29
N ALA A 51 -4.19 -6.81 -22.31
CA ALA A 51 -5.34 -7.68 -22.55
C ALA A 51 -6.42 -7.00 -23.40
N VAL A 52 -6.54 -5.67 -23.38
CA VAL A 52 -7.48 -4.93 -24.24
C VAL A 52 -7.17 -5.18 -25.71
N PHE A 53 -5.89 -5.23 -26.07
CA PHE A 53 -5.44 -5.51 -27.45
C PHE A 53 -5.54 -6.98 -27.85
N GLN A 54 -5.86 -7.87 -26.91
CA GLN A 54 -5.96 -9.31 -27.11
C GLN A 54 -7.41 -9.82 -27.06
N GLY A 55 -8.40 -8.91 -27.08
CA GLY A 55 -9.82 -9.25 -27.00
C GLY A 55 -10.41 -9.23 -25.59
N GLY A 56 -9.80 -8.48 -24.68
CA GLY A 56 -10.27 -8.34 -23.29
C GLY A 56 -11.70 -7.81 -23.19
N THR A 57 -12.44 -8.28 -22.18
CA THR A 57 -13.84 -7.88 -21.97
C THR A 57 -13.93 -6.46 -21.43
N PHE A 58 -15.07 -5.78 -21.64
CA PHE A 58 -15.32 -4.44 -21.09
C PHE A 58 -15.02 -4.38 -19.58
N SER A 59 -15.43 -5.41 -18.83
CA SER A 59 -15.21 -5.47 -17.39
C SER A 59 -13.74 -5.60 -17.01
N GLN A 60 -12.91 -6.26 -17.83
CA GLN A 60 -11.45 -6.28 -17.66
C GLN A 60 -10.84 -4.91 -17.92
N VAL A 61 -11.25 -4.23 -19.00
CA VAL A 61 -10.77 -2.86 -19.29
C VAL A 61 -11.13 -1.90 -18.17
N ALA A 62 -12.39 -1.91 -17.72
CA ALA A 62 -12.87 -1.06 -16.64
C ALA A 62 -12.08 -1.28 -15.33
N LEU A 63 -11.73 -2.54 -15.03
CA LEU A 63 -10.86 -2.90 -13.90
C LEU A 63 -9.48 -2.27 -13.97
N TYR A 64 -8.85 -2.33 -15.15
CA TYR A 64 -7.51 -1.79 -15.33
C TYR A 64 -7.49 -0.27 -15.27
N VAL A 65 -8.50 0.38 -15.88
CA VAL A 65 -8.68 1.84 -15.79
C VAL A 65 -8.92 2.27 -14.34
N TYR A 66 -9.76 1.55 -13.61
CA TYR A 66 -9.97 1.78 -12.17
C TYR A 66 -8.66 1.65 -11.38
N SER A 67 -7.88 0.58 -11.63
CA SER A 67 -6.60 0.36 -10.96
C SER A 67 -5.64 1.54 -11.18
N ILE A 68 -5.54 2.04 -12.42
CA ILE A 68 -4.71 3.22 -12.75
C ILE A 68 -5.22 4.47 -12.05
N ALA A 69 -6.52 4.73 -12.08
CA ALA A 69 -7.10 5.89 -11.41
C ALA A 69 -6.76 5.90 -9.91
N THR A 70 -6.77 4.73 -9.27
CA THR A 70 -6.42 4.63 -7.85
C THR A 70 -4.93 4.90 -7.55
N ILE A 71 -4.00 4.82 -8.51
CA ILE A 71 -2.56 5.12 -8.28
C ILE A 71 -2.38 6.52 -7.67
N VAL A 72 -3.10 7.52 -8.17
CA VAL A 72 -3.04 8.90 -7.66
C VAL A 72 -3.43 8.96 -6.18
N LEU A 73 -4.46 8.20 -5.78
CA LEU A 73 -4.93 8.08 -4.41
C LEU A 73 -3.85 7.46 -3.50
N PHE A 74 -3.15 6.42 -3.95
CA PHE A 74 -2.05 5.81 -3.19
C PHE A 74 -0.84 6.74 -3.04
N LEU A 75 -0.49 7.49 -4.08
CA LEU A 75 0.58 8.50 -4.03
C LEU A 75 0.22 9.64 -3.07
N TRP A 76 -1.02 10.11 -3.12
CA TRP A 76 -1.55 11.11 -2.18
C TRP A 76 -1.54 10.59 -0.73
N GLY A 77 -1.95 9.34 -0.51
CA GLY A 77 -1.88 8.67 0.79
C GLY A 77 -0.44 8.57 1.32
N LEU A 78 0.51 8.22 0.46
CA LEU A 78 1.94 8.15 0.82
C LEU A 78 2.48 9.51 1.27
N LYS A 79 2.08 10.59 0.60
CA LYS A 79 2.41 11.96 1.01
C LYS A 79 1.83 12.28 2.40
N GLY A 80 0.54 11.99 2.63
CA GLY A 80 -0.09 12.18 3.94
C GLY A 80 0.60 11.41 5.07
N ILE A 81 1.03 10.17 4.80
CA ILE A 81 1.80 9.36 5.76
C ILE A 81 3.16 9.99 6.04
N SER A 82 3.86 10.48 5.00
CA SER A 82 5.16 11.13 5.15
C SER A 82 5.06 12.40 6.00
N ASP A 83 4.03 13.22 5.73
CA ASP A 83 3.78 14.51 6.37
C ASP A 83 3.18 14.37 7.79
N GLU A 84 2.85 13.15 8.22
CA GLU A 84 2.23 12.83 9.53
C GLU A 84 0.91 13.59 9.78
N GLU A 85 0.17 13.89 8.71
CA GLU A 85 -1.04 14.71 8.78
C GLU A 85 -2.27 13.83 9.05
N ALA A 86 -2.86 14.00 10.23
CA ALA A 86 -3.86 13.06 10.75
C ALA A 86 -5.12 12.94 9.89
N GLN A 87 -5.62 14.05 9.32
CA GLN A 87 -6.83 14.02 8.49
C GLN A 87 -6.57 13.38 7.13
N HIS A 88 -5.45 13.67 6.46
CA HIS A 88 -5.06 13.00 5.22
C HIS A 88 -4.91 11.50 5.43
N VAL A 89 -4.18 11.06 6.47
CA VAL A 89 -3.97 9.63 6.72
C VAL A 89 -5.29 8.93 7.06
N LEU A 90 -6.16 9.57 7.85
CA LEU A 90 -7.48 9.01 8.17
C LEU A 90 -8.35 8.90 6.91
N THR A 91 -8.39 9.93 6.08
CA THR A 91 -9.15 9.93 4.81
C THR A 91 -8.61 8.85 3.87
N TYR A 92 -7.29 8.73 3.77
CA TYR A 92 -6.63 7.67 3.02
C TYR A 92 -7.00 6.28 3.54
N ALA A 93 -7.08 6.06 4.85
CA ALA A 93 -7.51 4.78 5.42
C ALA A 93 -8.94 4.39 5.00
N HIS A 94 -9.88 5.35 4.97
CA HIS A 94 -11.23 5.13 4.46
C HIS A 94 -11.23 4.78 2.96
N LEU A 95 -10.48 5.56 2.17
CA LEU A 95 -10.36 5.36 0.73
C LEU A 95 -9.71 4.01 0.38
N PHE A 96 -8.68 3.60 1.12
CA PHE A 96 -8.05 2.29 1.00
C PHE A 96 -9.04 1.16 1.35
N THR A 97 -9.84 1.34 2.40
CA THR A 97 -10.87 0.38 2.79
C THR A 97 -11.93 0.23 1.70
N LEU A 98 -12.40 1.35 1.13
CA LEU A 98 -13.34 1.36 0.01
C LEU A 98 -12.74 0.65 -1.22
N ASP A 99 -11.49 0.96 -1.58
CA ASP A 99 -10.79 0.26 -2.66
C ASP A 99 -10.70 -1.25 -2.42
N HIS A 100 -10.49 -1.65 -1.17
CA HIS A 100 -10.49 -3.06 -0.78
C HIS A 100 -11.89 -3.70 -0.89
N MET A 101 -12.97 -2.97 -0.58
CA MET A 101 -14.35 -3.46 -0.77
C MET A 101 -14.67 -3.66 -2.26
N VAL A 102 -14.30 -2.71 -3.13
CA VAL A 102 -14.46 -2.85 -4.59
C VAL A 102 -13.65 -4.04 -5.10
N SER A 103 -12.41 -4.18 -4.64
CA SER A 103 -11.57 -5.33 -4.97
C SER A 103 -12.19 -6.65 -4.50
N THR A 104 -12.77 -6.67 -3.29
CA THR A 104 -13.45 -7.85 -2.72
C THR A 104 -14.65 -8.25 -3.55
N PHE A 105 -15.48 -7.30 -3.97
CA PHE A 105 -16.61 -7.56 -4.87
C PHE A 105 -16.15 -8.28 -6.14
N TRP A 106 -15.06 -7.82 -6.75
CA TRP A 106 -14.51 -8.50 -7.92
C TRP A 106 -13.89 -9.85 -7.59
N THR A 107 -13.16 -9.98 -6.49
CA THR A 107 -12.63 -11.29 -6.07
C THR A 107 -13.77 -12.31 -5.91
N LEU A 108 -14.90 -11.91 -5.32
CA LEU A 108 -16.06 -12.79 -5.16
C LEU A 108 -16.69 -13.18 -6.51
N LEU A 109 -16.90 -12.22 -7.42
CA LEU A 109 -17.40 -12.53 -8.76
C LEU A 109 -16.45 -13.45 -9.54
N PHE A 110 -15.13 -13.19 -9.46
CA PHE A 110 -14.11 -14.06 -10.03
C PHE A 110 -14.18 -15.47 -9.44
N THR A 111 -14.20 -15.60 -8.11
CA THR A 111 -14.27 -16.90 -7.43
C THR A 111 -15.54 -17.66 -7.80
N PHE A 112 -16.69 -16.99 -7.86
CA PHE A 112 -17.94 -17.62 -8.24
C PHE A 112 -17.91 -18.12 -9.70
N ASN A 113 -17.44 -17.27 -10.63
CA ASN A 113 -17.28 -17.65 -12.03
C ASN A 113 -16.28 -18.80 -12.21
N TRP A 114 -15.15 -18.73 -11.52
CA TRP A 114 -14.07 -19.72 -11.60
C TRP A 114 -14.51 -21.07 -11.05
N TRP A 115 -15.26 -21.09 -9.94
CA TRP A 115 -15.62 -22.35 -9.27
C TRP A 115 -16.84 -23.05 -9.88
N TYR A 116 -17.81 -22.28 -10.39
CA TYR A 116 -19.11 -22.83 -10.82
C TYR A 116 -19.35 -22.78 -12.33
N PHE A 117 -18.75 -21.83 -13.05
CA PHE A 117 -19.05 -21.59 -14.47
C PHE A 117 -17.90 -21.90 -15.41
N THR A 118 -16.70 -22.10 -14.88
CA THR A 118 -15.51 -22.37 -15.69
C THR A 118 -15.26 -23.88 -15.77
N PRO A 119 -15.33 -24.50 -16.96
CA PRO A 119 -14.95 -25.90 -17.10
C PRO A 119 -13.43 -26.04 -16.92
N HIS A 120 -13.01 -26.88 -15.97
CA HIS A 120 -11.60 -27.19 -15.73
C HIS A 120 -11.13 -28.40 -16.55
N ASP A 121 -11.43 -28.39 -17.85
CA ASP A 121 -11.13 -29.48 -18.77
C ASP A 121 -9.83 -29.26 -19.57
N GLY A 122 -9.12 -28.17 -19.29
CA GLY A 122 -7.85 -27.83 -19.92
C GLY A 122 -7.99 -27.40 -21.38
N GLN A 123 -9.21 -27.14 -21.86
CA GLN A 123 -9.38 -26.52 -23.16
C GLN A 123 -8.85 -25.09 -23.13
N PRO A 124 -8.27 -24.61 -24.25
CA PRO A 124 -7.88 -23.22 -24.35
C PRO A 124 -9.10 -22.34 -24.13
N THR A 125 -9.00 -21.40 -23.18
CA THR A 125 -10.12 -20.53 -22.81
C THR A 125 -10.53 -19.67 -24.01
N THR A 126 -11.82 -19.32 -24.12
CA THR A 126 -12.40 -18.51 -25.21
C THR A 126 -11.78 -17.11 -25.39
N ASN A 127 -10.96 -16.65 -24.43
CA ASN A 127 -10.23 -15.38 -24.50
C ASN A 127 -8.80 -15.52 -25.08
N GLN A 128 -8.37 -16.71 -25.51
CA GLN A 128 -7.15 -16.81 -26.29
C GLN A 128 -7.39 -16.15 -27.65
N SER A 129 -6.69 -15.04 -27.90
CA SER A 129 -6.73 -14.39 -29.21
C SER A 129 -6.38 -15.41 -30.30
N SER A 130 -7.00 -15.29 -31.48
CA SER A 130 -6.66 -16.10 -32.67
C SER A 130 -5.16 -16.10 -32.98
N HIS A 131 -4.45 -15.04 -32.60
CA HIS A 131 -3.00 -14.92 -32.69
C HIS A 131 -2.24 -15.91 -31.78
N GLN A 132 -2.76 -16.27 -30.61
CA GLN A 132 -2.12 -17.21 -29.69
C GLN A 132 -2.31 -18.68 -30.08
N THR A 133 -3.42 -19.02 -30.74
CA THR A 133 -3.76 -20.40 -31.14
C THR A 133 -2.72 -21.03 -32.08
N GLY A 134 -1.95 -20.22 -32.81
CA GLY A 134 -0.89 -20.67 -33.72
C GLY A 134 0.54 -20.45 -33.23
N LEU A 135 0.77 -19.81 -32.08
CA LEU A 135 2.14 -19.51 -31.63
C LEU A 135 2.93 -20.77 -31.31
N MET A 136 2.30 -21.77 -30.70
CA MET A 136 2.99 -23.03 -30.37
C MET A 136 3.36 -23.81 -31.63
N ASP A 137 2.48 -23.81 -32.64
CA ASP A 137 2.72 -24.43 -33.95
C ASP A 137 3.78 -23.65 -34.76
N LEU A 138 3.79 -22.32 -34.64
CA LEU A 138 4.83 -21.47 -35.22
C LEU A 138 6.19 -21.70 -34.58
N ILE A 139 6.25 -21.81 -33.25
CA ILE A 139 7.48 -22.13 -32.52
C ILE A 139 7.98 -23.52 -32.94
N GLU A 140 7.10 -24.52 -32.98
CA GLU A 140 7.40 -25.88 -33.45
C GLU A 140 7.97 -25.87 -34.88
N THR A 141 7.35 -25.06 -35.77
CA THR A 141 7.81 -24.89 -37.16
C THR A 141 9.18 -24.20 -37.22
N ILE A 142 9.41 -23.13 -36.46
CA ILE A 142 10.70 -22.41 -36.43
C ILE A 142 11.80 -23.32 -35.87
N GLU A 143 11.54 -24.04 -34.77
CA GLU A 143 12.51 -24.95 -34.17
C GLU A 143 12.89 -26.11 -35.12
N SER A 144 11.93 -26.59 -35.91
CA SER A 144 12.18 -27.63 -36.92
C SER A 144 13.18 -27.20 -38.01
N GLN A 145 13.36 -25.89 -38.25
CA GLN A 145 14.31 -25.37 -39.23
C GLN A 145 15.77 -25.42 -38.73
N TYR A 146 15.99 -25.48 -37.41
CA TYR A 146 17.33 -25.37 -36.81
C TYR A 146 17.74 -26.61 -36.00
N ARG A 147 16.84 -27.58 -35.77
CA ARG A 147 17.11 -28.82 -35.04
C ARG A 147 17.03 -30.05 -35.94
N THR A 148 17.74 -31.11 -35.56
CA THR A 148 17.62 -32.40 -36.23
C THR A 148 16.29 -33.09 -35.85
N PRO A 149 15.77 -34.00 -36.69
CA PRO A 149 14.55 -34.75 -36.39
C PRO A 149 14.61 -35.50 -35.05
N GLU A 150 15.79 -35.99 -34.65
CA GLU A 150 16.02 -36.66 -33.37
C GLU A 150 15.92 -35.69 -32.18
N GLN A 151 16.44 -34.47 -32.33
CA GLN A 151 16.33 -33.43 -31.30
C GLN A 151 14.90 -32.90 -31.19
N MET A 152 14.18 -32.78 -32.31
CA MET A 152 12.76 -32.43 -32.33
C MET A 152 11.93 -33.52 -31.64
N ALA A 153 12.22 -34.81 -31.88
CA ALA A 153 11.52 -35.91 -31.22
C ALA A 153 11.72 -35.93 -29.69
N GLN A 154 12.83 -35.41 -29.18
CA GLN A 154 13.07 -35.27 -27.74
C GLN A 154 12.37 -34.05 -27.11
N LEU A 155 12.02 -33.05 -27.92
CA LEU A 155 11.34 -31.81 -27.50
C LEU A 155 9.84 -31.81 -27.80
N HIS A 156 9.39 -32.73 -28.67
CA HIS A 156 7.98 -32.92 -28.98
C HIS A 156 7.24 -33.27 -27.70
N HIS A 157 6.49 -32.30 -27.20
CA HIS A 157 5.44 -32.58 -26.25
C HIS A 157 4.37 -33.38 -27.00
N ASP A 158 4.18 -34.65 -26.64
CA ASP A 158 3.07 -35.43 -27.15
C ASP A 158 1.78 -34.63 -26.94
N LYS A 159 1.13 -34.25 -28.05
CA LYS A 159 -0.12 -33.50 -28.01
C LYS A 159 -1.15 -34.43 -27.33
N LEU A 160 -1.43 -34.17 -26.04
CA LEU A 160 -2.39 -34.97 -25.29
C LEU A 160 -3.68 -35.05 -26.09
N THR A 161 -4.20 -36.28 -26.23
CA THR A 161 -5.55 -36.47 -26.78
C THR A 161 -6.56 -35.64 -25.98
N PRO A 162 -7.67 -35.18 -26.60
CA PRO A 162 -8.65 -34.37 -25.89
C PRO A 162 -9.12 -34.98 -24.55
N GLU A 163 -9.27 -36.31 -24.51
CA GLU A 163 -9.64 -37.06 -23.31
C GLU A 163 -8.53 -37.08 -22.25
N GLN A 164 -7.28 -37.36 -22.65
CA GLN A 164 -6.14 -37.34 -21.73
C GLN A 164 -5.90 -35.94 -21.15
N ARG A 165 -6.11 -34.89 -21.95
CA ARG A 165 -6.03 -33.49 -21.51
C ARG A 165 -7.05 -33.19 -20.43
N LYS A 166 -8.31 -33.57 -20.67
CA LYS A 166 -9.40 -33.37 -19.70
C LYS A 166 -9.15 -34.10 -18.39
N ILE A 167 -8.71 -35.36 -18.46
CA ILE A 167 -8.37 -36.15 -17.26
C ILE A 167 -7.23 -35.49 -16.49
N SER A 168 -6.17 -35.04 -17.19
CA SER A 168 -5.02 -34.39 -16.58
C SER A 168 -5.37 -33.04 -15.95
N ALA A 169 -6.14 -32.21 -16.65
CA ALA A 169 -6.61 -30.92 -16.15
C ALA A 169 -7.53 -31.07 -14.94
N GLN A 170 -8.43 -32.05 -14.94
CA GLN A 170 -9.30 -32.34 -13.80
C GLN A 170 -8.53 -32.83 -12.58
N ARG A 171 -7.44 -33.58 -12.79
CA ARG A 171 -6.55 -33.99 -11.70
C ARG A 171 -5.87 -32.78 -11.06
N ILE A 172 -5.25 -31.93 -11.87
CA ILE A 172 -4.59 -30.69 -11.41
C ILE A 172 -5.60 -29.81 -10.67
N TRP A 173 -6.80 -29.60 -11.24
CA TRP A 173 -7.86 -28.85 -10.59
C TRP A 173 -8.19 -29.38 -9.19
N LYS A 174 -8.38 -30.69 -9.04
CA LYS A 174 -8.69 -31.31 -7.75
C LYS A 174 -7.56 -31.16 -6.73
N GLU A 175 -6.32 -31.23 -7.20
CA GLU A 175 -5.13 -31.14 -6.35
C GLU A 175 -4.82 -29.69 -5.91
N GLU A 176 -5.02 -28.70 -6.78
CA GLU A 176 -4.53 -27.34 -6.57
C GLU A 176 -5.59 -26.31 -6.15
N LYS A 177 -6.89 -26.60 -6.34
CA LYS A 177 -7.96 -25.62 -6.08
C LYS A 177 -8.00 -25.13 -4.64
N ASP A 178 -7.74 -26.01 -3.66
CA ASP A 178 -7.84 -25.67 -2.24
C ASP A 178 -6.65 -24.83 -1.80
N PHE A 179 -5.45 -25.16 -2.30
CA PHE A 179 -4.26 -24.34 -2.10
C PHE A 179 -4.46 -22.94 -2.69
N SER A 180 -4.97 -22.87 -3.92
CA SER A 180 -5.26 -21.60 -4.59
C SER A 180 -6.28 -20.76 -3.80
N ALA A 181 -7.34 -21.38 -3.30
CA ALA A 181 -8.33 -20.72 -2.46
C ALA A 181 -7.72 -20.20 -1.14
N ALA A 182 -6.87 -20.99 -0.49
CA ALA A 182 -6.18 -20.58 0.73
C ALA A 182 -5.27 -19.36 0.50
N VAL A 183 -4.52 -19.34 -0.61
CA VAL A 183 -3.68 -18.20 -1.00
C VAL A 183 -4.52 -16.95 -1.23
N LEU A 184 -5.66 -17.07 -1.92
CA LEU A 184 -6.59 -15.96 -2.14
C LEU A 184 -7.15 -15.40 -0.82
N ILE A 185 -7.59 -16.28 0.08
CA ILE A 185 -8.11 -15.89 1.40
C ILE A 185 -7.03 -15.21 2.24
N LEU A 186 -5.81 -15.76 2.24
CA LEU A 186 -4.67 -15.17 2.95
C LEU A 186 -4.36 -13.77 2.44
N GLY A 187 -4.27 -13.60 1.12
CA GLY A 187 -4.04 -12.29 0.50
C GLY A 187 -5.15 -11.28 0.83
N TRP A 188 -6.40 -11.74 0.93
CA TRP A 188 -7.54 -10.93 1.35
C TRP A 188 -7.42 -10.48 2.81
N LEU A 189 -7.10 -11.40 3.74
CA LEU A 189 -6.89 -11.09 5.16
C LEU A 189 -5.72 -10.12 5.39
N VAL A 190 -4.63 -10.26 4.63
CA VAL A 190 -3.48 -9.37 4.69
C VAL A 190 -3.89 -7.92 4.38
N LYS A 191 -4.79 -7.69 3.41
CA LYS A 191 -5.29 -6.35 3.09
C LYS A 191 -6.16 -5.76 4.19
N ILE A 192 -6.93 -6.57 4.90
CA ILE A 192 -7.67 -6.12 6.10
C ILE A 192 -6.69 -5.65 7.17
N TYR A 193 -5.63 -6.42 7.41
CA TYR A 193 -4.57 -6.00 8.34
C TYR A 193 -3.95 -4.66 7.92
N PHE A 194 -3.72 -4.44 6.61
CA PHE A 194 -3.18 -3.17 6.13
C PHE A 194 -4.10 -1.99 6.44
N ALA A 195 -5.41 -2.16 6.23
CA ALA A 195 -6.40 -1.13 6.59
C ALA A 195 -6.36 -0.82 8.09
N LEU A 196 -6.27 -1.86 8.94
CA LEU A 196 -6.17 -1.68 10.39
C LEU A 196 -4.90 -0.92 10.81
N VAL A 197 -3.76 -1.19 10.16
CA VAL A 197 -2.50 -0.45 10.40
C VAL A 197 -2.66 1.02 10.02
N LEU A 198 -3.30 1.34 8.89
CA LEU A 198 -3.57 2.71 8.47
C LEU A 198 -4.49 3.44 9.46
N TYR A 199 -5.57 2.80 9.92
CA TYR A 199 -6.44 3.38 10.94
C TYR A 199 -5.72 3.59 12.28
N SER A 200 -4.96 2.59 12.74
CA SER A 200 -4.17 2.71 13.96
C SER A 200 -3.23 3.92 13.87
N TYR A 201 -2.47 4.04 12.78
CA TYR A 201 -1.57 5.15 12.57
C TYR A 201 -2.31 6.50 12.56
N ALA A 202 -3.41 6.60 11.80
CA ALA A 202 -4.23 7.81 11.74
C ALA A 202 -4.77 8.24 13.11
N LEU A 203 -5.27 7.28 13.92
CA LEU A 203 -5.82 7.55 15.24
C LEU A 203 -4.73 8.00 16.23
N HIS A 204 -3.54 7.38 16.15
CA HIS A 204 -2.40 7.80 16.97
C HIS A 204 -1.90 9.19 16.62
N LEU A 205 -1.93 9.57 15.33
CA LEU A 205 -1.64 10.95 14.90
C LEU A 205 -2.71 11.93 15.42
N ARG A 206 -4.00 11.60 15.23
CA ARG A 206 -5.12 12.44 15.65
C ARG A 206 -5.15 12.71 17.16
N HIS A 207 -4.80 11.71 17.96
CA HIS A 207 -4.75 11.85 19.42
C HIS A 207 -3.40 12.38 19.94
N GLY A 208 -2.42 12.65 19.06
CA GLY A 208 -1.08 13.09 19.47
C GLY A 208 -0.27 12.05 20.24
N THR A 209 -0.71 10.78 20.27
CA THR A 209 -0.07 9.70 21.04
C THR A 209 0.99 8.95 20.23
N TYR A 210 1.12 9.24 18.93
CA TYR A 210 2.06 8.56 18.04
C TYR A 210 3.51 8.58 18.56
N ARG A 211 4.00 9.73 19.06
CA ARG A 211 5.37 9.89 19.60
C ARG A 211 5.60 9.23 20.97
N ALA A 212 4.52 8.78 21.62
CA ALA A 212 4.59 8.04 22.88
C ALA A 212 4.69 6.52 22.66
N LEU A 213 4.57 6.05 21.42
CA LEU A 213 4.67 4.63 21.09
C LEU A 213 6.12 4.16 21.24
N PRO A 214 6.35 2.94 21.78
CA PRO A 214 7.67 2.44 22.15
C PRO A 214 8.61 2.27 20.94
N LEU A 215 8.05 2.06 19.75
CA LEU A 215 8.80 1.86 18.50
C LEU A 215 8.79 3.11 17.60
N SER A 216 8.08 4.17 17.97
CA SER A 216 8.17 5.45 17.26
C SER A 216 9.52 6.09 17.59
N LYS A 217 10.16 6.75 16.62
CA LYS A 217 11.36 7.55 16.92
C LYS A 217 10.94 8.69 17.87
N ALA A 218 11.23 8.51 19.16
CA ALA A 218 11.23 9.59 20.12
C ALA A 218 12.19 10.65 19.57
N SER A 219 11.69 11.85 19.30
CA SER A 219 12.58 12.98 19.04
C SER A 219 13.57 13.05 20.20
N SER A 220 14.86 12.93 19.90
CA SER A 220 15.96 12.98 20.87
C SER A 220 15.94 14.26 21.72
N ASN A 221 15.15 15.27 21.33
CA ASN A 221 14.93 16.50 22.10
C ASN A 221 13.94 16.34 23.27
N SER A 222 13.12 15.29 23.31
CA SER A 222 12.16 15.04 24.40
C SER A 222 12.75 14.27 25.60
N ALA A 223 13.97 13.75 25.46
CA ALA A 223 14.71 13.09 26.54
C ALA A 223 15.54 14.08 27.36
N ALA A 224 16.09 15.13 26.74
CA ALA A 224 16.87 16.16 27.42
C ALA A 224 16.04 17.07 28.34
N THR A 225 14.73 17.22 28.07
CA THR A 225 13.83 18.06 28.89
C THR A 225 13.31 17.33 30.14
N ARG A 226 13.47 16.00 30.22
CA ARG A 226 12.96 15.19 31.36
C ARG A 226 13.98 14.97 32.49
N SER A 227 15.24 15.36 32.31
CA SER A 227 16.28 15.23 33.34
C SER A 227 16.51 16.50 34.16
N GLY A 228 15.74 17.58 33.94
CA GLY A 228 15.96 18.83 34.66
C GLY A 228 14.71 19.70 34.76
N ALA A 229 13.75 19.34 35.62
CA ALA A 229 12.86 20.31 36.25
C ALA A 229 12.11 19.63 37.41
N GLY A 230 12.57 19.90 38.64
CA GLY A 230 11.76 19.67 39.82
C GLY A 230 10.53 20.58 39.78
N ARG A 231 9.37 19.97 40.05
CA ARG A 231 8.14 20.59 40.59
C ARG A 231 7.64 21.85 39.86
N SER A 232 6.79 21.64 38.84
CA SER A 232 5.94 22.71 38.30
C SER A 232 4.52 22.57 38.85
N GLU A 233 4.11 23.55 39.65
CA GLU A 233 2.72 23.80 40.05
C GLU A 233 1.83 24.04 38.82
N TYR A 234 0.61 23.51 38.87
CA TYR A 234 -0.45 23.91 37.94
C TYR A 234 -0.77 25.41 38.16
N ARG A 235 -0.21 26.28 37.31
CA ARG A 235 -0.62 27.69 37.22
C ARG A 235 -1.73 27.83 36.18
N TYR A 236 -2.94 28.11 36.67
CA TYR A 236 -4.08 28.52 35.86
C TYR A 236 -3.72 29.84 35.15
N HIS A 237 -3.88 29.90 33.82
CA HIS A 237 -3.74 31.14 33.05
C HIS A 237 -5.14 31.79 32.95
N PRO A 238 -5.34 33.04 33.40
CA PRO A 238 -6.58 33.75 33.13
C PRO A 238 -6.64 34.11 31.63
N VAL A 239 -7.85 34.05 31.08
CA VAL A 239 -8.19 34.50 29.73
C VAL A 239 -7.95 36.00 29.66
N VAL A 240 -7.07 36.43 28.77
CA VAL A 240 -6.80 37.85 28.52
C VAL A 240 -7.98 38.43 27.74
N GLU A 241 -8.61 39.48 28.28
CA GLU A 241 -9.67 40.23 27.63
C GLU A 241 -9.13 41.08 26.47
N GLN A 242 -9.98 41.32 25.46
CA GLN A 242 -9.62 41.91 24.16
C GLN A 242 -8.98 43.31 24.21
N GLU A 243 -9.01 44.01 25.35
CA GLU A 243 -8.47 45.36 25.51
C GLU A 243 -6.93 45.40 25.49
N GLU A 244 -6.21 44.30 25.81
CA GLU A 244 -4.73 44.27 25.75
C GLU A 244 -4.17 44.10 24.32
N LEU A 245 -5.00 43.70 23.35
CA LEU A 245 -4.56 43.50 21.95
C LEU A 245 -4.49 44.81 21.14
N GLU A 246 -5.16 45.88 21.57
CA GLU A 246 -5.17 47.16 20.85
C GLU A 246 -3.91 48.01 21.11
N ASN A 247 -3.19 47.75 22.21
CA ASN A 247 -2.04 48.56 22.63
C ASN A 247 -0.71 48.16 21.96
N TRP A 248 -0.73 47.24 20.98
CA TRP A 248 0.47 46.75 20.29
C TRP A 248 0.53 47.11 18.80
N SER A 249 -0.16 48.18 18.37
CA SER A 249 -0.20 48.59 16.96
C SER A 249 0.31 50.00 16.64
N ASP A 250 0.87 50.72 17.61
CA ASP A 250 1.35 52.09 17.38
C ASP A 250 2.75 52.30 17.98
N ASP A 251 3.79 51.94 17.23
CA ASP A 251 5.18 52.39 17.46
C ASP A 251 5.98 52.35 16.14
N GLY A 252 5.72 53.35 15.29
CA GLY A 252 6.72 54.15 14.55
C GLY A 252 7.75 53.48 13.63
N GLU A 253 7.46 53.49 12.33
CA GLU A 253 8.48 53.66 11.28
C GLU A 253 9.14 55.04 11.39
N ALA A 254 10.47 55.11 11.48
CA ALA A 254 11.26 56.22 10.93
C ALA A 254 12.77 55.87 10.85
N ASP A 255 13.35 56.28 9.72
CA ASP A 255 14.76 56.56 9.43
C ASP A 255 15.68 55.40 9.01
N GLY A 256 15.64 55.14 7.70
CA GLY A 256 16.85 54.88 6.93
C GLY A 256 17.02 55.97 5.88
N ASP A 257 18.16 56.64 5.82
CA ASP A 257 18.70 57.12 4.54
C ASP A 257 20.22 57.41 4.54
N ALA A 258 20.88 56.65 3.66
CA ALA A 258 22.04 56.90 2.83
C ALA A 258 22.99 58.10 3.11
N GLN A 259 24.27 57.78 3.31
CA GLN A 259 25.40 58.66 2.96
C GLN A 259 26.22 58.04 1.81
N ALA A 260 26.12 58.67 0.63
CA ALA A 260 27.03 58.49 -0.50
C ALA A 260 27.53 59.87 -0.97
N ALA A 261 28.81 59.92 -1.30
CA ALA A 261 29.64 61.09 -1.55
C ALA A 261 29.35 61.87 -2.84
N LYS A 262 29.58 63.21 -2.84
CA LYS A 262 30.61 63.94 -3.64
C LYS A 262 30.29 65.44 -3.81
N GLY A 263 31.32 66.28 -3.65
CA GLY A 263 31.69 67.27 -4.68
C GLY A 263 31.43 68.77 -4.44
N ASN A 264 32.53 69.49 -4.15
CA ASN A 264 32.96 70.81 -4.66
C ASN A 264 32.09 72.09 -4.57
N GLY A 265 32.71 73.18 -4.09
CA GLY A 265 32.50 74.53 -4.67
C GLY A 265 32.45 75.74 -3.71
N THR A 266 33.61 76.35 -3.47
CA THR A 266 33.96 77.80 -3.51
C THR A 266 33.12 78.92 -2.84
N THR A 267 33.86 79.93 -2.34
CA THR A 267 33.51 81.36 -2.06
C THR A 267 32.64 81.61 -0.82
N THR A 268 32.95 82.51 0.12
CA THR A 268 33.70 83.80 0.11
C THR A 268 34.43 84.02 1.43
#